data_AF-A0AAU7U739-F1
#
_entry.id   AF-A0AAU7U739-F1
#
_cell.length_a   1.000
_cell.length_b   1.000
_cell.length_c   1.000
_cell.angle_alpha   90.00
_cell.angle_beta   90.00
_cell.angle_gamma   90.00
#
_symmetry.space_group_name_H-M   'P 1'
#
loop_
_entity.id
_entity.type
_entity.pdbx_description
1 polymer ?
#
loop_
_entity_poly.entity_id
_entity_poly.type
_entity_poly.pdbx_seq_one_letter_code
_entity_poly.pdbx_strand_id
1 'polypeptide(L)' 'MIARVRDETVAGQAVEISAHGDNDPSLATANSLAAVEHGATQIEGTVNGIGERAGNTALEAVVMAVHT' A
#
# COMPACT_ATOMS: atom_id res chain seq x y z
N MET A 1 -1.06 -11.46 0.66
CA MET A 1 0.41 -11.50 0.44
C MET A 1 1.16 -10.86 1.61
N ILE A 2 0.84 -9.62 1.99
CA ILE A 2 1.52 -8.88 3.07
C ILE A 2 1.60 -9.67 4.39
N ALA A 3 0.49 -10.21 4.89
CA ALA A 3 0.51 -11.00 6.14
C ALA A 3 1.48 -12.19 6.09
N ARG A 4 1.60 -12.85 4.92
CA ARG A 4 2.57 -13.95 4.74
C ARG A 4 4.00 -13.45 4.79
N VAL A 5 4.31 -12.30 4.17
CA VAL A 5 5.66 -11.71 4.27
C VAL A 5 5.98 -11.38 5.73
N ARG A 6 5.03 -10.74 6.44
CA ARG A 6 5.15 -10.40 7.86
C ARG A 6 5.43 -11.64 8.72
N ASP A 7 4.65 -12.70 8.54
CA ASP A 7 4.65 -13.87 9.43
C ASP A 7 5.67 -14.94 9.04
N GLU A 8 5.98 -15.09 7.75
CA GLU A 8 6.85 -16.16 7.24
C GLU A 8 8.27 -15.67 6.92
N THR A 9 8.46 -14.37 6.59
CA THR A 9 9.76 -13.86 6.12
C THR A 9 10.46 -13.00 7.17
N VAL A 10 9.73 -12.10 7.81
CA VAL A 10 10.33 -11.08 8.69
C VAL A 10 9.92 -11.22 10.16
N ALA A 11 9.35 -12.36 10.53
CA ALA A 11 8.88 -12.63 11.88
C ALA A 11 10.00 -12.44 12.92
N GLY A 12 9.72 -11.61 13.93
CA GLY A 12 10.68 -11.29 15.01
C GLY A 12 11.79 -10.31 14.60
N GLN A 13 11.75 -9.75 13.38
CA GLN A 13 12.68 -8.73 12.92
C GLN A 13 12.06 -7.34 13.02
N ALA A 14 12.86 -6.35 13.41
CA ALA A 14 12.47 -4.94 13.38
C ALA A 14 12.67 -4.38 11.96
N VAL A 15 11.72 -4.66 11.07
CA VAL A 15 11.72 -4.17 9.69
C VAL A 15 10.37 -3.55 9.35
N GLU A 16 10.39 -2.50 8.53
CA GLU A 16 9.19 -1.88 7.99
C GLU A 16 8.76 -2.59 6.71
N ILE A 17 7.44 -2.79 6.55
CA ILE A 17 6.88 -3.35 5.33
C ILE A 17 6.19 -2.20 4.58
N SER A 18 6.75 -1.84 3.43
CA SER A 18 6.17 -0.88 2.49
C SER A 18 5.34 -1.59 1.44
N ALA A 19 4.16 -1.05 1.12
CA ALA A 19 3.38 -1.48 -0.03
C ALA A 19 3.43 -0.42 -1.14
N HIS A 20 3.89 -0.86 -2.31
CA HIS A 20 3.99 -0.09 -3.54
C HIS A 20 3.33 -0.89 -4.67
N GLY A 21 2.52 -0.24 -5.50
CA GLY A 21 1.89 -0.90 -6.63
C GLY A 21 1.16 0.05 -7.58
N ASP A 22 1.01 -0.42 -8.80
CA ASP A 22 0.37 0.31 -9.90
C ASP A 22 -1.15 0.11 -9.92
N ASN A 23 -1.85 0.96 -10.67
CA ASN A 23 -3.30 1.06 -10.70
C ASN A 23 -3.95 0.44 -11.94
N ASP A 24 -3.29 -0.50 -12.63
CA ASP A 24 -3.82 -1.17 -13.82
C ASP A 24 -5.23 -1.75 -13.64
N PRO A 25 -5.55 -2.48 -12.53
CA PRO A 25 -6.90 -2.98 -12.30
C PRO A 25 -7.84 -1.91 -11.70
N SER A 26 -7.41 -0.65 -11.57
CA SER A 26 -8.14 0.43 -10.86
C SER A 26 -8.40 0.13 -9.37
N LEU A 27 -7.50 -0.61 -8.73
CA LEU A 27 -7.62 -1.05 -7.33
C LEU A 27 -6.45 -0.63 -6.43
N ALA A 28 -5.57 0.26 -6.88
CA ALA A 28 -4.33 0.58 -6.14
C ALA A 28 -4.61 1.09 -4.72
N THR A 29 -5.53 2.04 -4.55
CA THR A 29 -5.94 2.53 -3.21
C THR A 29 -6.51 1.43 -2.32
N ALA A 30 -7.38 0.57 -2.86
CA ALA A 30 -7.97 -0.54 -2.09
C ALA A 30 -6.89 -1.56 -1.67
N ASN A 31 -5.97 -1.88 -2.57
CA ASN A 31 -4.84 -2.78 -2.30
C ASN A 31 -3.90 -2.19 -1.25
N SER A 32 -3.64 -0.88 -1.27
CA SER A 32 -2.84 -0.18 -0.25
C SER A 32 -3.52 -0.22 1.12
N LEU A 33 -4.81 0.03 1.23
CA LEU A 33 -5.53 -0.06 2.50
C LEU A 33 -5.53 -1.50 3.04
N ALA A 34 -5.81 -2.48 2.17
CA ALA A 34 -5.71 -3.89 2.53
C ALA A 34 -4.30 -4.29 2.98
N ALA A 35 -3.25 -3.71 2.38
CA ALA A 35 -1.88 -3.94 2.82
C ALA A 35 -1.65 -3.45 4.25
N VAL A 36 -2.15 -2.26 4.61
CA VAL A 36 -2.08 -1.73 5.99
C VAL A 36 -2.80 -2.66 6.96
N GLU A 37 -4.03 -3.08 6.65
CA GLU A 37 -4.80 -4.02 7.48
C GLU A 37 -4.05 -5.34 7.76
N HIS A 38 -3.21 -5.76 6.82
CA HIS A 38 -2.44 -7.00 6.91
C HIS A 38 -1.00 -6.82 7.42
N GLY A 39 -0.64 -5.60 7.85
CA GLY A 39 0.61 -5.32 8.56
C GLY A 39 1.67 -4.55 7.78
N ALA A 40 1.34 -3.98 6.62
CA ALA A 40 2.19 -2.94 6.04
C ALA A 40 2.12 -1.68 6.91
N THR A 41 3.27 -1.05 7.14
CA THR A 41 3.39 0.17 7.96
C THR A 41 3.67 1.41 7.12
N GLN A 42 3.99 1.23 5.84
CA GLN A 42 4.24 2.30 4.88
C GLN A 42 3.48 2.03 3.59
N ILE A 43 2.92 3.08 3.00
CA ILE A 43 2.35 3.08 1.65
C ILE A 43 3.18 4.02 0.78
N GLU A 44 3.56 3.53 -0.39
CA GLU A 44 4.14 4.34 -1.45
C GLU A 44 3.11 4.60 -2.54
N GLY A 45 3.06 5.84 -2.98
CA GLY A 45 2.14 6.31 -4.00
C GLY A 45 2.52 7.72 -4.43
N THR A 46 1.66 8.35 -5.20
CA THR A 46 1.89 9.71 -5.70
C THR A 46 0.67 10.59 -5.48
N VAL A 47 0.90 11.90 -5.43
CA VAL A 47 -0.19 12.89 -5.45
C VAL A 47 -0.94 12.75 -6.77
N ASN A 48 -2.27 12.70 -6.71
CA ASN A 48 -3.15 12.47 -7.85
C ASN A 48 -2.97 11.09 -8.53
N GLY A 49 -2.24 10.17 -7.90
CA GLY A 49 -2.00 8.82 -8.44
C GLY A 49 -1.21 8.80 -9.75
N ILE A 50 -0.50 9.87 -10.13
CA ILE A 50 0.29 9.90 -11.38
C ILE A 50 1.42 8.87 -11.35
N GLY A 51 1.69 8.23 -12.48
CA GLY A 51 2.68 7.16 -12.55
C GLY A 51 2.73 6.52 -13.93
N GLU A 52 3.39 5.37 -14.01
CA GLU A 52 3.44 4.58 -15.24
C GLU A 52 2.05 3.96 -15.53
N ARG A 53 1.68 3.79 -16.80
CA ARG A 53 0.37 3.25 -17.25
C ARG A 53 -0.82 3.96 -16.59
N ALA A 54 -1.60 3.22 -15.80
CA ALA A 54 -2.80 3.68 -15.12
C ALA A 54 -2.49 4.46 -13.83
N GLY A 55 -1.21 4.62 -13.50
CA GLY A 55 -0.74 5.39 -12.35
C GLY A 55 -0.41 4.54 -11.13
N ASN A 56 -0.10 5.22 -10.03
CA ASN A 56 0.14 4.64 -8.71
C ASN A 56 -1.11 4.77 -7.82
N THR A 57 -1.03 4.26 -6.59
CA THR A 57 -1.96 4.66 -5.53
C THR A 57 -1.99 6.18 -5.34
N ALA A 58 -3.19 6.77 -5.40
CA ALA A 58 -3.42 8.17 -5.07
C ALA A 58 -3.31 8.40 -3.56
N LEU A 59 -2.30 9.18 -3.14
CA LEU A 59 -2.02 9.42 -1.72
C LEU A 59 -3.16 10.14 -1.00
N GLU A 60 -3.78 11.12 -1.65
CA GLU A 60 -4.92 11.85 -1.09
C GLU A 60 -6.13 10.93 -0.86
N ALA A 61 -6.34 9.92 -1.72
CA ALA A 61 -7.41 8.94 -1.51
C ALA A 61 -7.13 8.03 -0.32
N VAL A 62 -5.87 7.62 -0.12
CA VAL A 62 -5.47 6.84 1.07
C VAL A 62 -5.63 7.66 2.34
N VAL A 63 -5.11 8.89 2.36
CA VAL A 63 -5.18 9.78 3.54
C VAL A 63 -6.62 10.04 3.94
N MET A 64 -7.49 10.38 2.98
CA MET A 64 -8.92 10.61 3.26
C MET A 64 -9.65 9.35 3.74
N ALA A 65 -9.17 8.15 3.39
CA ALA A 65 -9.76 6.90 3.86
C ALA A 65 -9.37 6.58 5.32
N VAL A 66 -8.19 7.00 5.77
CA VAL A 66 -7.70 6.72 7.13
C VAL A 66 -7.92 7.88 8.11
N HIS A 67 -8.15 9.10 7.61
CA HIS A 67 -8.33 10.28 8.45
C HIS A 67 -9.28 11.30 7.82
N THR A 68 -10.38 11.59 8.53
CA THR A 68 -11.41 12.58 8.16
C THR A 68 -11.65 13.56 9.28
#